data_AF-A0AAV4GZM5-F1
#
_entry.id   AF-A0AAV4GZM5-F1
#
_cell.length_a   1.000
_cell.length_b   1.000
_cell.length_c   1.000
_cell.angle_alpha   90.00
_cell.angle_beta   90.00
_cell.angle_gamma   90.00
#
_symmetry.space_group_name_H-M   'P 1'
#
loop_
_entity.id
_entity.type
_entity.pdbx_description
1 polymer ?
#
loop_
_entity_poly.entity_id
_entity_poly.type
_entity_poly.pdbx_seq_one_letter_code
_entity_poly.pdbx_strand_id
1 'polypeptide(L)'
;MPVSVTKIWTAFGISPNTPQRRLGLPLLLAAASVVILVLGIGAYIHTNSSARPPKDKRSLAQLAQDSGISMENVVFWHRLGVHIADMTFLRPDRDGIPLDDVQAYRSNLLTRRSHPRADVQLRPYRFNYNKSDVLVLLHIQKTGGSNWENHMAVNLMTDPPPKCRAMPDAPHRLMCSCVNGKGQDWMFNKNCVGWPCGVHPGFMELTSCLDKWYDAQVTEDRKRRYHLMTLIRDPVTRFYSEWLHIRRGATWKECRLHCDGRDATLEEVPWCFDGGNWRGASLEEFLNCRGNMGFNRMTYMLANLSLSDCYRLESNKTREQRDEIMLASAKYNLAKHIRFFGLTEYIKETEALFQKTFQGLKFKRSIEIKDAQTGSGYVMLSDYVWNRILDMNQLDVRLYQYAKDLFLQRIEAAGIRRPRRQYEAKLVSETFTYTIENA
;
A
#
# COMPACT_ATOMS: atom_id res chain seq x y z
N MET A 1 0.19 50.42 15.46
CA MET A 1 -0.84 50.50 16.51
C MET A 1 -0.89 49.15 17.21
N PRO A 2 -0.67 49.04 18.53
CA PRO A 2 -0.68 47.75 19.19
C PRO A 2 -2.12 47.28 19.39
N VAL A 3 -2.43 46.08 18.92
CA VAL A 3 -3.72 45.43 19.17
C VAL A 3 -3.67 44.83 20.57
N SER A 4 -4.54 45.33 21.44
CA SER A 4 -4.76 44.88 22.82
C SER A 4 -5.14 43.39 22.88
N VAL A 5 -4.56 42.66 23.85
CA VAL A 5 -4.65 41.20 24.09
C VAL A 5 -6.05 40.73 24.57
N THR A 6 -7.07 41.57 24.52
CA THR A 6 -8.40 41.29 25.10
C THR A 6 -9.40 40.58 24.18
N LYS A 7 -9.02 40.14 22.98
CA LYS A 7 -9.95 39.47 22.03
C LYS A 7 -9.76 37.96 21.79
N ILE A 8 -8.89 37.28 22.54
CA ILE A 8 -8.65 35.83 22.36
C ILE A 8 -9.56 34.96 23.25
N TRP A 9 -10.17 35.52 24.29
CA TRP A 9 -10.90 34.72 25.29
C TRP A 9 -12.33 34.35 24.92
N THR A 10 -12.93 34.98 23.90
CA THR A 10 -14.28 34.63 23.43
C THR A 10 -14.32 33.44 22.47
N ALA A 11 -13.20 33.02 21.89
CA ALA A 11 -13.14 31.86 20.98
C ALA A 11 -13.16 30.50 21.70
N PHE A 12 -13.00 30.48 23.03
CA PHE A 12 -12.92 29.25 23.83
C PHE A 12 -14.06 29.08 24.86
N GLY A 13 -15.12 29.90 24.80
CA GLY A 13 -16.35 29.67 25.56
C GLY A 13 -16.24 29.79 27.09
N ILE A 14 -15.34 30.63 27.61
CA ILE A 14 -15.19 30.85 29.06
C ILE A 14 -15.88 32.16 29.45
N SER A 15 -16.97 32.07 30.22
CA SER A 15 -17.71 33.20 30.78
C SER A 15 -16.98 33.80 32.00
N PRO A 16 -17.01 35.13 32.26
CA PRO A 16 -16.24 35.76 33.34
C PRO A 16 -16.71 35.46 34.77
N ASN A 17 -17.79 34.70 34.99
CA ASN A 17 -18.45 34.57 36.30
C ASN A 17 -18.47 33.14 36.89
N THR A 18 -17.51 32.28 36.56
CA THR A 18 -17.38 30.94 37.17
C THR A 18 -16.22 30.91 38.17
N PRO A 19 -16.39 30.36 39.39
CA PRO A 19 -15.37 30.44 40.43
C PRO A 19 -14.14 29.61 40.05
N GLN A 20 -12.96 30.21 40.24
CA GLN A 20 -11.64 29.71 39.85
C GLN A 20 -11.38 28.28 40.35
N ARG A 21 -11.44 27.29 39.45
CA ARG A 21 -10.57 26.11 39.57
C ARG A 21 -9.20 26.50 39.03
N ARG A 22 -8.18 26.51 39.89
CA ARG A 22 -6.79 26.73 39.50
C ARG A 22 -6.42 25.75 38.38
N LEU A 23 -6.25 26.24 37.16
CA LEU A 23 -5.56 25.49 36.11
C LEU A 23 -4.13 25.26 36.60
N GLY A 24 -3.73 23.99 36.67
CA GLY A 24 -2.39 23.61 37.12
C GLY A 24 -1.33 24.20 36.21
N LEU A 25 -0.20 24.60 36.81
CA LEU A 25 1.03 25.03 36.16
C LEU A 25 1.44 24.19 34.91
N PRO A 26 1.19 22.86 34.83
CA PRO A 26 1.52 22.06 33.65
C PRO A 26 0.74 22.44 32.38
N LEU A 27 -0.53 22.84 32.52
CA LEU A 27 -1.37 23.19 31.36
C LEU A 27 -1.00 24.57 30.78
N LEU A 28 -0.64 25.51 31.67
CA LEU A 28 -0.12 26.82 31.29
C LEU A 28 1.26 26.71 30.62
N LEU A 29 2.11 25.81 31.11
CA LEU A 29 3.40 25.51 30.48
C LEU A 29 3.24 24.81 29.12
N ALA A 30 2.29 23.87 28.98
CA ALA A 30 2.02 23.22 27.70
C ALA A 30 1.49 24.22 26.64
N ALA A 31 0.59 25.13 27.02
CA ALA A 31 0.10 26.17 26.13
C ALA A 31 1.21 27.17 25.74
N ALA A 32 2.06 27.57 26.69
CA ALA A 32 3.21 28.43 26.42
C ALA A 32 4.24 27.76 25.48
N SER A 33 4.50 26.46 25.67
CA SER A 33 5.41 25.67 24.82
C SER A 33 4.91 25.56 23.37
N VAL A 34 3.61 25.40 23.14
CA VAL A 34 3.03 25.37 21.79
C VAL A 34 3.12 26.74 21.12
N VAL A 35 2.88 27.83 21.85
CA VAL A 35 3.02 29.20 21.32
C VAL A 35 4.48 29.53 20.98
N ILE A 36 5.43 29.10 21.81
CA ILE A 36 6.87 29.27 21.54
C ILE A 36 7.31 28.43 20.34
N LEU A 37 6.76 27.22 20.15
CA LEU A 37 7.05 26.36 18.99
C LEU A 37 6.55 27.01 17.69
N VAL A 38 5.33 27.56 17.68
CA VAL A 38 4.72 28.19 16.50
C VAL A 38 5.43 29.51 16.15
N LEU A 39 5.76 30.33 17.16
CA LEU A 39 6.49 31.59 16.95
C LEU A 39 7.96 31.36 16.59
N GLY A 40 8.60 30.33 17.15
CA GLY A 40 9.98 29.95 16.86
C GLY A 40 10.18 29.43 15.44
N ILE A 41 9.24 28.59 14.96
CA ILE A 41 9.25 28.11 13.57
C ILE A 41 8.89 29.25 12.60
N GLY A 42 7.92 30.10 12.96
CA GLY A 42 7.55 31.28 12.16
C GLY A 42 8.70 32.30 12.01
N ALA A 43 9.43 32.59 13.09
CA ALA A 43 10.59 33.47 13.07
C ALA A 43 11.76 32.86 12.29
N TYR A 44 12.02 31.55 12.45
CA TYR A 44 13.08 30.85 11.73
C TYR A 44 12.87 30.81 10.21
N ILE A 45 11.62 30.70 9.75
CA ILE A 45 11.27 30.73 8.33
C ILE A 45 11.35 32.16 7.77
N HIS A 46 10.97 33.18 8.55
CA HIS A 46 10.94 34.56 8.06
C HIS A 46 12.34 35.24 8.02
N THR A 47 13.30 34.83 8.87
CA THR A 47 14.64 35.45 8.91
C THR A 47 15.69 34.79 8.00
N ASN A 48 15.39 33.63 7.39
CA ASN A 48 16.39 32.86 6.63
C ASN A 48 16.22 32.87 5.10
N SER A 49 15.43 33.79 4.54
CA SER A 49 15.42 34.02 3.09
C SER A 49 16.67 34.73 2.56
N SER A 50 17.61 35.15 3.43
CA SER A 50 18.85 35.81 3.02
C SER A 50 19.98 35.73 4.08
N ALA A 51 20.43 34.54 4.50
CA ALA A 51 21.69 34.41 5.25
C ALA A 51 22.29 32.98 5.21
N ARG A 52 23.63 32.90 5.28
CA ARG A 52 24.45 31.66 5.36
C ARG A 52 24.10 30.82 6.61
N PRO A 53 24.32 29.49 6.58
CA PRO A 53 23.80 28.57 7.61
C PRO A 53 24.42 28.83 8.99
N PRO A 54 23.65 28.66 10.08
CA PRO A 54 24.14 28.87 11.44
C PRO A 54 25.05 27.72 11.89
N LYS A 55 26.05 28.09 12.70
CA LYS A 55 27.07 27.22 13.30
C LYS A 55 26.58 26.50 14.57
N ASP A 56 25.41 25.87 14.57
CA ASP A 56 25.02 25.01 15.70
C ASP A 56 25.44 23.56 15.39
N LYS A 57 26.35 23.02 16.20
CA LYS A 57 26.97 21.68 16.02
C LYS A 57 26.27 20.58 16.84
N ARG A 58 25.10 20.85 17.40
CA ARG A 58 24.33 19.83 18.15
C ARG A 58 23.71 18.82 17.19
N SER A 59 23.86 17.54 17.52
CA SER A 59 23.28 16.46 16.71
C SER A 59 21.76 16.44 16.86
N LEU A 60 21.03 15.96 15.84
CA LEU A 60 19.58 15.74 15.90
C LEU A 60 19.15 14.88 17.11
N ALA A 61 20.03 14.03 17.61
CA ALA A 61 19.82 13.23 18.81
C ALA A 61 19.78 14.07 20.11
N GLN A 62 20.55 15.16 20.18
CA GLN A 62 20.54 16.07 21.33
C GLN A 62 19.28 16.95 21.35
N LEU A 63 18.80 17.37 20.18
CA LEU A 63 17.54 18.13 20.07
C LEU A 63 16.31 17.30 20.44
N ALA A 64 16.34 15.98 20.21
CA ALA A 64 15.25 15.06 20.54
C ALA A 64 15.15 14.76 22.06
N GLN A 65 16.28 14.67 22.76
CA GLN A 65 16.32 14.48 24.21
C GLN A 65 15.77 15.68 24.98
N ASP A 66 16.08 16.90 24.53
CA ASP A 66 15.63 18.14 25.19
C ASP A 66 14.12 18.39 25.03
N SER A 67 13.45 17.68 24.11
CA SER A 67 12.03 17.88 23.76
C SER A 67 11.07 16.82 24.33
N GLY A 68 11.55 15.88 25.15
CA GLY A 68 10.71 14.87 25.80
C GLY A 68 10.10 13.81 24.86
N ILE A 69 10.62 13.66 23.64
CA ILE A 69 10.19 12.62 22.69
C ILE A 69 10.92 11.32 23.04
N SER A 70 10.16 10.24 23.29
CA SER A 70 10.75 8.91 23.55
C SER A 70 11.70 8.51 22.41
N MET A 71 12.96 8.24 22.76
CA MET A 71 14.03 7.82 21.83
C MET A 71 13.70 6.51 21.09
N GLU A 72 12.79 5.69 21.62
CA GLU A 72 12.35 4.46 20.97
C GLU A 72 11.59 4.76 19.67
N ASN A 73 10.77 5.82 19.63
CA ASN A 73 10.04 6.22 18.42
C ASN A 73 10.98 6.77 17.35
N VAL A 74 11.97 7.57 17.73
CA VAL A 74 12.93 8.17 16.78
C VAL A 74 13.84 7.10 16.18
N VAL A 75 14.35 6.17 17.01
CA VAL A 75 15.16 5.04 16.55
C VAL A 75 14.33 4.07 15.71
N PHE A 76 13.06 3.87 16.04
CA PHE A 76 12.12 3.06 15.28
C PHE A 76 11.90 3.60 13.85
N TRP A 77 11.55 4.88 13.72
CA TRP A 77 11.36 5.53 12.42
C TRP A 77 12.67 5.64 11.62
N HIS A 78 13.80 5.87 12.30
CA HIS A 78 15.13 5.87 11.68
C HIS A 78 15.56 4.47 11.20
N ARG A 79 15.27 3.40 11.94
CA ARG A 79 15.53 2.00 11.51
C ARG A 79 14.66 1.57 10.33
N LEU A 80 13.49 2.18 10.16
CA LEU A 80 12.62 2.01 8.98
C LEU A 80 12.99 2.93 7.80
N GLY A 81 13.99 3.81 7.94
CA GLY A 81 14.33 4.80 6.90
C GLY A 81 13.22 5.83 6.64
N VAL A 82 12.28 5.98 7.57
CA VAL A 82 11.16 6.93 7.50
C VAL A 82 11.60 8.18 8.23
N HIS A 83 11.98 9.21 7.47
CA HIS A 83 12.14 10.54 8.04
C HIS A 83 10.75 11.08 8.42
N ILE A 84 10.61 11.61 9.64
CA ILE A 84 9.45 12.41 10.07
C ILE A 84 9.45 13.69 9.22
N ALA A 85 8.98 13.57 7.99
CA ALA A 85 8.75 14.64 7.03
C ALA A 85 7.30 14.58 6.48
N ASP A 86 6.45 13.73 7.07
CA ASP A 86 5.06 13.50 6.65
C ASP A 86 4.09 14.56 7.24
N MET A 87 4.59 15.78 7.48
CA MET A 87 3.77 16.93 7.89
C MET A 87 3.83 18.10 6.89
N THR A 88 4.61 18.00 5.82
CA THR A 88 4.77 19.09 4.86
C THR A 88 4.14 18.74 3.51
N PHE A 89 3.10 19.53 3.18
CA PHE A 89 2.38 19.63 1.90
C PHE A 89 1.21 18.67 1.63
N LEU A 90 0.21 18.68 2.51
CA LEU A 90 -1.17 18.55 2.05
C LEU A 90 -1.57 19.87 1.38
N ARG A 91 -1.99 19.85 0.10
CA ARG A 91 -2.62 21.04 -0.50
C ARG A 91 -3.92 21.30 0.26
N PRO A 92 -4.10 22.47 0.89
CA PRO A 92 -5.37 22.77 1.54
C PRO A 92 -6.47 22.90 0.47
N ASP A 93 -7.62 22.30 0.74
CA ASP A 93 -8.88 22.71 0.11
C ASP A 93 -9.23 24.14 0.58
N ARG A 94 -10.19 24.78 -0.07
CA ARG A 94 -10.62 26.19 0.08
C ARG A 94 -10.84 26.67 1.53
N ASP A 95 -10.91 25.77 2.51
CA ASP A 95 -11.14 26.07 3.93
C ASP A 95 -9.97 25.73 4.88
N GLY A 96 -8.77 25.47 4.36
CA GLY A 96 -7.51 25.63 5.13
C GLY A 96 -7.13 24.52 6.12
N ILE A 97 -7.82 23.38 6.17
CA ILE A 97 -7.41 22.21 6.96
C ILE A 97 -6.72 21.17 6.06
N PRO A 98 -5.49 20.74 6.38
CA PRO A 98 -4.87 19.57 5.76
C PRO A 98 -5.74 18.32 5.96
N LEU A 99 -6.36 17.79 4.90
CA LEU A 99 -7.13 16.55 4.98
C LEU A 99 -6.19 15.37 5.22
N ASP A 100 -6.48 14.52 6.20
CA ASP A 100 -5.80 13.23 6.30
C ASP A 100 -6.12 12.35 5.08
N ASP A 101 -5.33 11.30 4.84
CA ASP A 101 -5.47 10.43 3.68
C ASP A 101 -6.85 9.78 3.52
N VAL A 102 -7.51 9.47 4.63
CA VAL A 102 -8.83 8.84 4.64
C VAL A 102 -9.89 9.89 4.32
N GLN A 103 -9.79 11.09 4.91
CA GLN A 103 -10.66 12.22 4.59
C GLN A 103 -10.50 12.68 3.14
N ALA A 104 -9.26 12.79 2.65
CA ALA A 104 -8.99 13.08 1.26
C ALA A 104 -9.62 12.01 0.36
N TYR A 105 -9.48 10.72 0.72
CA TYR A 105 -10.12 9.65 -0.04
C TYR A 105 -11.65 9.76 -0.04
N ARG A 106 -12.28 10.05 1.11
CA ARG A 106 -13.73 10.29 1.26
C ARG A 106 -14.22 11.47 0.41
N SER A 107 -13.47 12.55 0.38
CA SER A 107 -13.76 13.72 -0.44
C SER A 107 -13.32 13.54 -1.90
N ASN A 108 -12.91 12.34 -2.29
CA ASN A 108 -12.55 12.04 -3.66
C ASN A 108 -11.35 12.88 -4.13
N LEU A 109 -10.34 13.00 -3.28
CA LEU A 109 -9.13 13.79 -3.47
C LEU A 109 -7.88 12.92 -3.30
N LEU A 110 -6.88 13.19 -4.13
CA LEU A 110 -5.55 12.59 -4.01
C LEU A 110 -4.64 13.48 -3.16
N THR A 111 -4.14 12.93 -2.06
CA THR A 111 -3.09 13.55 -1.26
C THR A 111 -1.78 13.59 -2.07
N ARG A 112 -1.35 14.79 -2.46
CA ARG A 112 -0.05 15.01 -3.12
C ARG A 112 1.06 15.05 -2.09
N ARG A 113 2.18 14.37 -2.37
CA ARG A 113 3.35 14.29 -1.49
C ARG A 113 4.63 14.66 -2.23
N SER A 114 5.64 15.07 -1.47
CA SER A 114 7.00 15.16 -1.98
C SER A 114 7.70 13.81 -1.77
N HIS A 115 7.70 12.96 -2.79
CA HIS A 115 8.44 11.70 -2.72
C HIS A 115 9.93 11.94 -2.98
N PRO A 116 10.84 11.19 -2.34
CA PRO A 116 12.26 11.27 -2.64
C PRO A 116 12.52 11.05 -4.14
N ARG A 117 13.40 11.86 -4.73
CA ARG A 117 13.75 11.76 -6.16
C ARG A 117 14.16 10.35 -6.57
N ALA A 118 14.84 9.61 -5.69
CA ALA A 118 15.25 8.22 -5.94
C ALA A 118 14.07 7.24 -6.06
N ASP A 119 12.92 7.55 -5.45
CA ASP A 119 11.72 6.71 -5.47
C ASP A 119 10.84 7.03 -6.68
N VAL A 120 10.83 8.30 -7.13
CA VAL A 120 10.10 8.77 -8.31
C VAL A 120 10.84 8.45 -9.60
N GLN A 121 12.16 8.64 -9.63
CA GLN A 121 12.93 8.42 -10.84
C GLN A 121 13.05 6.93 -11.12
N LEU A 122 12.43 6.50 -12.22
CA LEU A 122 12.72 5.19 -12.77
C LEU A 122 14.21 5.11 -13.07
N ARG A 123 14.82 4.04 -12.59
CA ARG A 123 16.13 3.58 -13.06
C ARG A 123 15.83 2.49 -14.08
N PRO A 124 15.78 2.78 -15.38
CA PRO A 124 15.51 1.75 -16.37
C PRO A 124 16.54 0.63 -16.22
N TYR A 125 16.07 -0.61 -16.28
CA TYR A 125 16.90 -1.78 -16.07
C TYR A 125 16.79 -2.71 -17.27
N ARG A 126 17.92 -3.03 -17.89
CA ARG A 126 17.95 -4.03 -18.96
C ARG A 126 17.87 -5.42 -18.35
N PHE A 127 16.66 -5.96 -18.31
CA PHE A 127 16.39 -7.28 -17.76
C PHE A 127 17.07 -8.37 -18.60
N ASN A 128 17.73 -9.32 -17.95
CA ASN A 128 18.43 -10.41 -18.63
C ASN A 128 17.99 -11.77 -18.09
N TYR A 129 16.96 -12.35 -18.72
CA TYR A 129 16.45 -13.69 -18.42
C TYR A 129 17.46 -14.82 -18.70
N ASN A 130 18.51 -14.57 -19.49
CA ASN A 130 19.57 -15.55 -19.78
C ASN A 130 20.71 -15.54 -18.74
N LYS A 131 20.65 -14.64 -17.75
CA LYS A 131 21.64 -14.53 -16.66
C LYS A 131 20.99 -14.74 -15.30
N SER A 132 21.17 -13.83 -14.35
CA SER A 132 20.75 -13.95 -12.95
C SER A 132 19.37 -13.36 -12.67
N ASP A 133 18.75 -12.63 -13.60
CA ASP A 133 17.54 -11.88 -13.29
C ASP A 133 16.30 -12.78 -13.26
N VAL A 134 15.46 -12.57 -12.25
CA VAL A 134 14.18 -13.26 -12.07
C VAL A 134 13.11 -12.23 -11.77
N LEU A 135 12.02 -12.22 -12.55
CA LEU A 135 10.83 -11.43 -12.21
C LEU A 135 10.02 -12.18 -11.16
N VAL A 136 9.66 -11.50 -10.07
CA VAL A 136 8.86 -12.11 -9.00
C VAL A 136 7.59 -11.32 -8.81
N LEU A 137 6.43 -11.93 -9.04
CA LEU A 137 5.16 -11.26 -8.78
C LEU A 137 4.63 -11.59 -7.39
N LEU A 138 4.52 -10.56 -6.55
CA LEU A 138 3.72 -10.57 -5.34
C LEU A 138 2.26 -10.30 -5.71
N HIS A 139 1.51 -11.38 -5.90
CA HIS A 139 0.10 -11.32 -6.34
C HIS A 139 -0.82 -11.13 -5.14
N ILE A 140 -1.24 -9.88 -4.89
CA ILE A 140 -2.28 -9.55 -3.91
C ILE A 140 -3.65 -9.91 -4.47
N GLN A 141 -4.47 -10.60 -3.68
CA GLN A 141 -5.80 -11.01 -4.12
C GLN A 141 -6.62 -9.80 -4.60
N LYS A 142 -7.27 -9.99 -5.75
CA LYS A 142 -8.25 -9.06 -6.34
C LYS A 142 -7.69 -7.73 -6.84
N THR A 143 -6.38 -7.62 -7.05
CA THR A 143 -5.75 -6.46 -7.70
C THR A 143 -5.52 -6.64 -9.20
N GLY A 144 -6.22 -7.60 -9.83
CA GLY A 144 -6.05 -7.89 -11.26
C GLY A 144 -4.83 -8.73 -11.62
N GLY A 145 -4.11 -9.28 -10.62
CA GLY A 145 -2.89 -10.08 -10.81
C GLY A 145 -3.03 -11.24 -11.81
N SER A 146 -4.16 -11.96 -11.79
CA SER A 146 -4.41 -13.04 -12.77
C SER A 146 -4.34 -12.60 -14.23
N ASN A 147 -4.88 -11.41 -14.55
CA ASN A 147 -4.82 -10.88 -15.91
C ASN A 147 -3.39 -10.51 -16.28
N TRP A 148 -2.69 -9.84 -15.35
CA TRP A 148 -1.31 -9.45 -15.50
C TRP A 148 -0.37 -10.64 -15.72
N GLU A 149 -0.46 -11.68 -14.89
CA GLU A 149 0.34 -12.90 -15.01
C GLU A 149 0.09 -13.63 -16.33
N ASN A 150 -1.16 -13.68 -16.78
CA ASN A 150 -1.49 -14.25 -18.08
C ASN A 150 -0.78 -13.47 -19.20
N HIS A 151 -0.85 -12.14 -19.18
CA HIS A 151 -0.14 -11.31 -20.16
C HIS A 151 1.37 -11.46 -20.07
N MET A 152 1.96 -11.55 -18.87
CA MET A 152 3.39 -11.81 -18.71
C MET A 152 3.80 -13.16 -19.30
N ALA A 153 2.99 -14.20 -19.11
CA ALA A 153 3.32 -15.53 -19.61
C ALA A 153 3.11 -15.67 -21.12
N VAL A 154 2.03 -15.12 -21.69
CA VAL A 154 1.66 -15.38 -23.10
C VAL A 154 2.02 -14.25 -24.06
N ASN A 155 2.02 -13.00 -23.57
CA ASN A 155 2.14 -11.82 -24.42
C ASN A 155 3.50 -11.14 -24.30
N LEU A 156 4.35 -11.51 -23.35
CA LEU A 156 5.70 -10.94 -23.27
C LEU A 156 6.57 -11.45 -24.42
N MET A 157 7.32 -10.54 -25.05
CA MET A 157 8.28 -10.85 -26.11
C MET A 157 9.58 -11.31 -25.47
N THR A 158 9.76 -12.62 -25.36
CA THR A 158 11.00 -13.26 -24.89
C THR A 158 11.47 -14.31 -25.90
N ASP A 159 12.75 -14.65 -25.80
CA ASP A 159 13.39 -15.70 -26.60
C ASP A 159 14.18 -16.66 -25.70
N PRO A 160 13.72 -17.91 -25.49
CA PRO A 160 12.51 -18.50 -26.09
C PRO A 160 11.22 -17.91 -25.47
N PRO A 161 10.09 -17.98 -26.20
CA PRO A 161 8.78 -17.66 -25.62
C PRO A 161 8.35 -18.74 -24.62
N PRO A 162 7.58 -18.40 -23.56
CA PRO A 162 7.07 -19.39 -22.63
C PRO A 162 6.15 -20.40 -23.32
N LYS A 163 6.25 -21.67 -22.91
CA LYS A 163 5.40 -22.74 -23.43
C LYS A 163 4.24 -22.98 -22.47
N CYS A 164 3.04 -22.55 -22.84
CA CYS A 164 1.85 -22.61 -21.99
C CYS A 164 0.89 -23.73 -22.41
N ARG A 165 0.31 -24.40 -21.43
CA ARG A 165 -0.79 -25.37 -21.58
C ARG A 165 -1.92 -25.05 -20.61
N ALA A 166 -3.16 -25.35 -21.00
CA ALA A 166 -4.28 -25.32 -20.08
C ALA A 166 -4.11 -26.42 -19.01
N MET A 167 -4.50 -26.13 -17.78
CA MET A 167 -4.50 -27.13 -16.71
C MET A 167 -5.61 -28.16 -16.95
N PRO A 168 -5.36 -29.48 -16.82
CA PRO A 168 -6.36 -30.51 -17.10
C PRO A 168 -7.63 -30.40 -16.23
N ASP A 169 -7.45 -30.06 -14.96
CA ASP A 169 -8.48 -29.90 -13.93
C ASP A 169 -9.11 -28.51 -13.90
N ALA A 170 -8.49 -27.54 -14.59
CA ALA A 170 -8.97 -26.16 -14.66
C ALA A 170 -8.61 -25.54 -16.02
N PRO A 171 -9.37 -25.82 -17.10
CA PRO A 171 -9.03 -25.39 -18.47
C PRO A 171 -8.90 -23.87 -18.65
N HIS A 172 -9.49 -23.09 -17.74
CA HIS A 172 -9.39 -21.63 -17.68
C HIS A 172 -8.09 -21.12 -17.04
N ARG A 173 -7.26 -22.01 -16.46
CA ARG A 173 -5.96 -21.71 -15.87
C ARG A 173 -4.84 -22.18 -16.81
N LEU A 174 -3.78 -21.38 -16.88
CA LEU A 174 -2.60 -21.68 -17.68
C LEU A 174 -1.45 -22.11 -16.76
N MET A 175 -0.75 -23.15 -17.18
CA MET A 175 0.55 -23.53 -16.64
C MET A 175 1.58 -23.40 -17.76
N CYS A 176 2.66 -22.67 -17.51
CA CYS A 176 3.63 -22.25 -18.50
C CYS A 176 5.04 -22.62 -18.06
N SER A 177 5.86 -23.12 -18.98
CA SER A 177 7.30 -23.23 -18.77
C SER A 177 7.96 -21.90 -19.12
N CYS A 178 8.40 -21.17 -18.10
CA CYS A 178 9.00 -19.84 -18.20
C CYS A 178 10.51 -19.91 -17.95
N VAL A 179 11.17 -20.79 -18.71
CA VAL A 179 12.60 -21.05 -18.63
C VAL A 179 13.37 -20.34 -19.74
N ASN A 180 14.64 -20.04 -19.48
CA ASN A 180 15.55 -19.48 -20.48
C ASN A 180 16.16 -20.59 -21.37
N GLY A 181 17.08 -20.23 -22.27
CA GLY A 181 17.75 -21.21 -23.15
C GLY A 181 18.58 -22.28 -22.43
N LYS A 182 18.81 -22.14 -21.12
CA LYS A 182 19.51 -23.10 -20.26
C LYS A 182 18.56 -23.93 -19.39
N GLY A 183 17.24 -23.78 -19.56
CA GLY A 183 16.25 -24.49 -18.73
C GLY A 183 16.08 -23.91 -17.32
N GLN A 184 16.55 -22.69 -17.05
CA GLN A 184 16.45 -22.05 -15.73
C GLN A 184 15.27 -21.07 -15.68
N ASP A 185 14.57 -21.01 -14.55
CA ASP A 185 13.39 -20.15 -14.39
C ASP A 185 13.80 -18.67 -14.33
N TRP A 186 13.15 -17.82 -15.13
CA TRP A 186 13.35 -16.37 -15.08
C TRP A 186 12.11 -15.61 -14.61
N MET A 187 11.00 -16.31 -14.35
CA MET A 187 9.76 -15.73 -13.88
C MET A 187 9.14 -16.59 -12.77
N PHE A 188 9.00 -15.99 -11.60
CA PHE A 188 8.36 -16.55 -10.43
C PHE A 188 6.97 -15.92 -10.29
N ASN A 189 5.96 -16.63 -10.77
CA ASN A 189 4.54 -16.28 -10.64
C ASN A 189 3.67 -17.54 -10.66
N LYS A 190 2.36 -17.40 -10.42
CA LYS A 190 1.48 -18.57 -10.32
C LYS A 190 1.41 -19.41 -11.59
N ASN A 191 1.58 -18.79 -12.77
CA ASN A 191 1.44 -19.47 -14.06
C ASN A 191 2.72 -20.20 -14.45
N CYS A 192 3.88 -19.81 -13.91
CA CYS A 192 5.18 -20.39 -14.26
C CYS A 192 5.61 -21.48 -13.27
N VAL A 193 5.52 -21.18 -11.97
CA VAL A 193 6.04 -22.07 -10.90
C VAL A 193 4.95 -22.48 -9.90
N GLY A 194 3.72 -21.99 -10.05
CA GLY A 194 2.66 -22.21 -9.08
C GLY A 194 2.86 -21.40 -7.80
N TRP A 195 2.63 -22.04 -6.65
CA TRP A 195 2.68 -21.42 -5.33
C TRP A 195 3.69 -22.10 -4.39
N PRO A 196 4.97 -22.24 -4.77
CA PRO A 196 5.92 -23.00 -3.96
C PRO A 196 6.23 -22.33 -2.61
N CYS A 197 6.01 -21.02 -2.50
CA CYS A 197 6.13 -20.26 -1.26
C CYS A 197 4.82 -20.10 -0.48
N GLY A 198 3.80 -20.90 -0.80
CA GLY A 198 2.44 -20.74 -0.26
C GLY A 198 1.53 -19.98 -1.24
N VAL A 199 0.21 -20.16 -1.10
CA VAL A 199 -0.78 -19.50 -1.95
C VAL A 199 -0.85 -18.02 -1.60
N HIS A 200 -0.70 -17.14 -2.60
CA HIS A 200 -0.69 -15.68 -2.43
C HIS A 200 0.26 -15.20 -1.31
N PRO A 201 1.56 -15.52 -1.38
CA PRO A 201 2.50 -15.19 -0.33
C PRO A 201 2.74 -13.67 -0.29
N GLY A 202 2.77 -13.12 0.92
CA GLY A 202 3.14 -11.72 1.15
C GLY A 202 4.62 -11.45 0.90
N PHE A 203 5.03 -10.20 1.10
CA PHE A 203 6.41 -9.74 0.91
C PHE A 203 7.40 -10.55 1.77
N MET A 204 7.08 -10.75 3.04
CA MET A 204 7.93 -11.51 3.96
C MET A 204 8.03 -13.00 3.58
N GLU A 205 6.89 -13.63 3.25
CA GLU A 205 6.84 -15.04 2.84
C GLU A 205 7.66 -15.28 1.57
N LEU A 206 7.53 -14.40 0.57
CA LEU A 206 8.33 -14.47 -0.65
C LEU A 206 9.83 -14.30 -0.36
N THR A 207 10.20 -13.20 0.31
CA THR A 207 11.62 -12.86 0.51
C THR A 207 12.37 -13.86 1.39
N SER A 208 11.67 -14.59 2.27
CA SER A 208 12.26 -15.65 3.11
C SER A 208 12.26 -17.04 2.46
N CYS A 209 11.50 -17.23 1.36
CA CYS A 209 11.32 -18.51 0.70
C CYS A 209 12.10 -18.65 -0.61
N LEU A 210 12.20 -17.58 -1.41
CA LEU A 210 12.68 -17.64 -2.80
C LEU A 210 14.03 -18.35 -2.93
N ASP A 211 15.08 -17.89 -2.22
CA ASP A 211 16.41 -18.51 -2.31
C ASP A 211 16.37 -19.99 -1.93
N LYS A 212 15.70 -20.34 -0.82
CA LYS A 212 15.58 -21.73 -0.35
C LYS A 212 14.89 -22.63 -1.36
N TRP A 213 13.82 -22.16 -1.99
CA TRP A 213 13.10 -22.93 -3.00
C TRP A 213 13.95 -23.16 -4.25
N TYR A 214 14.62 -22.11 -4.71
CA TYR A 214 15.48 -22.15 -5.88
C TYR A 214 16.74 -23.01 -5.66
N ASP A 215 17.36 -22.94 -4.49
CA ASP A 215 18.55 -23.74 -4.12
C ASP A 215 18.21 -25.23 -3.98
N ALA A 216 16.95 -25.56 -3.68
CA ALA A 216 16.47 -26.94 -3.66
C ALA A 216 16.26 -27.53 -5.07
N GLN A 217 16.30 -26.72 -6.13
CA GLN A 217 16.16 -27.21 -7.50
C GLN A 217 17.52 -27.67 -8.05
N VAL A 218 17.60 -28.92 -8.52
CA VAL A 218 18.84 -29.57 -8.99
C VAL A 218 19.50 -28.85 -10.18
N THR A 219 18.75 -28.05 -10.94
CA THR A 219 19.17 -27.40 -12.18
C THR A 219 19.72 -25.97 -12.01
N GLU A 220 19.90 -25.53 -10.77
CA GLU A 220 19.74 -24.13 -10.40
C GLU A 220 20.87 -23.73 -9.41
N ASP A 221 22.13 -23.66 -9.88
CA ASP A 221 23.31 -23.21 -9.10
C ASP A 221 23.78 -21.79 -9.48
N ARG A 222 22.83 -20.84 -9.57
CA ARG A 222 23.17 -19.43 -9.88
C ARG A 222 22.67 -18.48 -8.82
N LYS A 223 23.49 -17.49 -8.47
CA LYS A 223 23.02 -16.35 -7.68
C LYS A 223 21.97 -15.57 -8.47
N ARG A 224 20.75 -15.47 -7.92
CA ARG A 224 19.62 -14.76 -8.55
C ARG A 224 19.59 -13.30 -8.13
N ARG A 225 18.97 -12.48 -8.98
CA ARG A 225 18.59 -11.10 -8.69
C ARG A 225 17.09 -10.99 -8.89
N TYR A 226 16.37 -10.94 -7.78
CA TYR A 226 14.92 -10.85 -7.79
C TYR A 226 14.46 -9.42 -8.06
N HIS A 227 13.58 -9.28 -9.05
CA HIS A 227 12.90 -8.03 -9.37
C HIS A 227 11.44 -8.17 -8.96
N LEU A 228 11.16 -7.80 -7.69
CA LEU A 228 9.81 -7.89 -7.15
C LEU A 228 8.89 -6.89 -7.84
N MET A 229 7.67 -7.34 -8.12
CA MET A 229 6.61 -6.52 -8.64
C MET A 229 5.26 -6.85 -8.00
N THR A 230 4.32 -5.91 -8.06
CA THR A 230 2.96 -6.12 -7.58
C THR A 230 1.95 -5.24 -8.31
N LEU A 231 0.66 -5.52 -8.12
CA LEU A 231 -0.42 -4.64 -8.52
C LEU A 231 -1.23 -4.20 -7.31
N ILE A 232 -1.59 -2.93 -7.30
CA ILE A 232 -2.41 -2.26 -6.29
C ILE A 232 -3.76 -1.90 -6.94
N ARG A 233 -4.82 -1.84 -6.13
CA ARG A 233 -6.18 -1.48 -6.57
C ARG A 233 -6.86 -0.64 -5.52
N ASP A 234 -7.78 0.21 -5.92
CA ASP A 234 -8.72 0.90 -5.04
C ASP A 234 -9.23 -0.01 -3.90
N PRO A 235 -9.04 0.35 -2.62
CA PRO A 235 -9.33 -0.53 -1.49
C PRO A 235 -10.78 -1.01 -1.42
N VAL A 236 -11.74 -0.11 -1.64
CA VAL A 236 -13.17 -0.44 -1.57
C VAL A 236 -13.54 -1.41 -2.68
N THR A 237 -13.14 -1.11 -3.91
CA THR A 237 -13.39 -1.97 -5.07
C THR A 237 -12.68 -3.32 -4.94
N ARG A 238 -11.45 -3.33 -4.41
CA ARG A 238 -10.65 -4.54 -4.15
C ARG A 238 -11.34 -5.44 -3.12
N PHE A 239 -11.76 -4.87 -1.98
CA PHE A 239 -12.47 -5.56 -0.91
C PHE A 239 -13.82 -6.12 -1.39
N TYR A 240 -14.58 -5.33 -2.13
CA TYR A 240 -15.86 -5.79 -2.67
C TYR A 240 -15.70 -6.91 -3.71
N SER A 241 -14.70 -6.80 -4.59
CA SER A 241 -14.34 -7.86 -5.53
C SER A 241 -13.90 -9.15 -4.82
N GLU A 242 -13.33 -9.02 -3.61
CA GLU A 242 -12.95 -10.12 -2.74
C GLU A 242 -14.17 -10.84 -2.20
N TRP A 243 -15.10 -10.09 -1.60
CA TRP A 243 -16.37 -10.63 -1.13
C TRP A 243 -17.12 -11.38 -2.22
N LEU A 244 -17.24 -10.81 -3.43
CA LEU A 244 -17.89 -11.49 -4.55
C LEU A 244 -17.21 -12.80 -4.95
N HIS A 245 -15.89 -12.91 -4.73
CA HIS A 245 -15.15 -14.14 -4.99
C HIS A 245 -15.39 -15.17 -3.90
N ILE A 246 -15.37 -14.74 -2.64
CA ILE A 246 -15.71 -15.54 -1.46
C ILE A 246 -17.12 -16.11 -1.58
N ARG A 247 -18.09 -15.27 -1.94
CA ARG A 247 -19.50 -15.66 -2.14
C ARG A 247 -19.66 -16.79 -3.17
N ARG A 248 -18.72 -16.92 -4.11
CA ARG A 248 -18.68 -18.02 -5.11
C ARG A 248 -17.92 -19.27 -4.65
N GLY A 249 -17.38 -19.27 -3.43
CA GLY A 249 -16.70 -20.40 -2.80
C GLY A 249 -15.17 -20.27 -2.71
N ALA A 250 -14.58 -19.10 -2.99
CA ALA A 250 -13.18 -18.88 -2.63
C ALA A 250 -13.02 -18.85 -1.10
N THR A 251 -11.83 -19.21 -0.59
CA THR A 251 -11.53 -19.23 0.86
C THR A 251 -10.15 -18.71 1.21
N TRP A 252 -9.19 -18.84 0.29
CA TRP A 252 -7.76 -18.63 0.54
C TRP A 252 -7.20 -19.40 1.74
N LYS A 253 -7.85 -20.51 2.12
CA LYS A 253 -7.46 -21.32 3.28
C LYS A 253 -6.09 -21.99 3.19
N GLU A 254 -5.50 -21.99 1.99
CA GLU A 254 -4.17 -22.52 1.70
C GLU A 254 -3.07 -21.44 1.83
N CYS A 255 -3.41 -20.21 2.22
CA CYS A 255 -2.40 -19.22 2.59
C CYS A 255 -1.74 -19.67 3.89
N ARG A 256 -0.41 -19.69 3.92
CA ARG A 256 0.35 -20.15 5.09
C ARG A 256 0.36 -19.14 6.23
N LEU A 257 0.36 -17.85 5.89
CA LEU A 257 0.49 -16.76 6.87
C LEU A 257 1.78 -16.93 7.68
N HIS A 258 2.87 -17.28 6.99
CA HIS A 258 4.14 -17.59 7.61
C HIS A 258 4.87 -16.30 8.05
N CYS A 259 5.21 -16.21 9.33
CA CYS A 259 5.89 -15.06 9.92
C CYS A 259 6.76 -15.53 11.10
N ASP A 260 7.97 -14.97 11.22
CA ASP A 260 8.97 -15.35 12.25
C ASP A 260 9.25 -16.86 12.35
N GLY A 261 9.27 -17.56 11.21
CA GLY A 261 9.61 -18.98 11.17
C GLY A 261 8.46 -19.93 11.54
N ARG A 262 7.23 -19.43 11.72
CA ARG A 262 6.04 -20.25 11.98
C ARG A 262 4.82 -19.78 11.19
N ASP A 263 3.86 -20.68 11.00
CA ASP A 263 2.56 -20.37 10.41
C ASP A 263 1.62 -19.82 11.50
N ALA A 264 0.64 -18.99 11.13
CA ALA A 264 -0.34 -18.45 12.07
C ALA A 264 -1.29 -19.55 12.58
N THR A 265 -1.68 -19.48 13.85
CA THR A 265 -2.68 -20.42 14.42
C THR A 265 -4.11 -19.98 14.09
N LEU A 266 -5.08 -20.89 14.28
CA LEU A 266 -6.50 -20.53 14.15
C LEU A 266 -7.02 -19.63 15.27
N GLU A 267 -6.30 -19.54 16.40
CA GLU A 267 -6.60 -18.56 17.44
C GLU A 267 -6.16 -17.15 17.01
N GLU A 268 -5.01 -17.06 16.34
CA GLU A 268 -4.47 -15.80 15.80
C GLU A 268 -5.29 -15.30 14.60
N VAL A 269 -5.66 -16.20 13.69
CA VAL A 269 -6.45 -15.91 12.49
C VAL A 269 -7.56 -16.96 12.34
N PRO A 270 -8.73 -16.75 12.98
CA PRO A 270 -9.84 -17.71 12.92
C PRO A 270 -10.50 -17.73 11.54
N TRP A 271 -11.08 -18.88 11.19
CA TRP A 271 -11.92 -18.98 9.99
C TRP A 271 -13.18 -18.14 10.13
N CYS A 272 -13.69 -17.68 8.99
CA CYS A 272 -14.99 -17.03 8.90
C CYS A 272 -16.12 -17.97 8.45
N PHE A 273 -15.84 -19.27 8.34
CA PHE A 273 -16.76 -20.27 7.83
C PHE A 273 -16.47 -21.63 8.48
N ASP A 274 -17.51 -22.43 8.64
CA ASP A 274 -17.44 -23.73 9.30
C ASP A 274 -17.06 -24.83 8.29
N GLY A 275 -15.76 -24.93 8.01
CA GLY A 275 -15.21 -25.95 7.12
C GLY A 275 -15.56 -25.77 5.63
N GLY A 276 -14.84 -26.47 4.76
CA GLY A 276 -15.11 -26.44 3.32
C GLY A 276 -14.81 -25.08 2.66
N ASN A 277 -15.85 -24.27 2.45
CA ASN A 277 -15.79 -22.93 1.87
C ASN A 277 -16.84 -21.95 2.41
N TRP A 278 -16.73 -20.68 2.02
CA TRP A 278 -17.63 -19.60 2.46
C TRP A 278 -18.61 -19.16 1.35
N ARG A 279 -19.12 -20.14 0.59
CA ARG A 279 -20.06 -19.89 -0.50
C ARG A 279 -21.38 -19.35 0.04
N GLY A 280 -21.95 -18.36 -0.65
CA GLY A 280 -23.22 -17.75 -0.26
C GLY A 280 -23.14 -16.66 0.80
N ALA A 281 -21.95 -16.42 1.39
CA ALA A 281 -21.76 -15.38 2.40
C ALA A 281 -22.33 -14.02 1.96
N SER A 282 -23.20 -13.45 2.78
CA SER A 282 -23.67 -12.07 2.66
C SER A 282 -22.50 -11.10 2.88
N LEU A 283 -22.66 -9.86 2.40
CA LEU A 283 -21.66 -8.82 2.63
C LEU A 283 -21.54 -8.48 4.11
N GLU A 284 -22.64 -8.57 4.86
CA GLU A 284 -22.67 -8.29 6.28
C GLU A 284 -21.88 -9.34 7.08
N GLU A 285 -22.08 -10.63 6.80
CA GLU A 285 -21.26 -11.71 7.40
C GLU A 285 -19.78 -11.52 7.06
N PHE A 286 -19.47 -11.11 5.83
CA PHE A 286 -18.10 -10.82 5.41
C PHE A 286 -17.49 -9.66 6.21
N LEU A 287 -18.24 -8.57 6.41
CA LEU A 287 -17.81 -7.40 7.18
C LEU A 287 -17.71 -7.65 8.69
N ASN A 288 -18.49 -8.60 9.22
CA ASN A 288 -18.56 -8.87 10.66
C ASN A 288 -17.61 -9.97 11.14
N CYS A 289 -16.99 -10.73 10.24
CA CYS A 289 -16.02 -11.72 10.65
C CYS A 289 -14.71 -11.09 11.12
N ARG A 290 -14.34 -11.33 12.37
CA ARG A 290 -13.08 -10.88 12.98
C ARG A 290 -11.83 -11.42 12.26
N GLY A 291 -11.88 -12.67 11.78
CA GLY A 291 -10.79 -13.32 11.06
C GLY A 291 -10.67 -12.98 9.58
N ASN A 292 -11.44 -11.99 9.08
CA ASN A 292 -11.46 -11.67 7.67
C ASN A 292 -10.15 -11.01 7.20
N MET A 293 -9.31 -11.80 6.54
CA MET A 293 -8.05 -11.37 5.92
C MET A 293 -8.24 -10.45 4.70
N GLY A 294 -9.48 -10.12 4.32
CA GLY A 294 -9.76 -9.07 3.35
C GLY A 294 -9.48 -7.67 3.87
N PHE A 295 -9.51 -7.46 5.19
CA PHE A 295 -9.24 -6.15 5.79
C PHE A 295 -7.77 -5.77 5.65
N ASN A 296 -7.52 -4.54 5.15
CA ASN A 296 -6.19 -3.99 4.97
C ASN A 296 -5.23 -4.94 4.22
N ARG A 297 -5.77 -5.67 3.24
CA ARG A 297 -5.07 -6.77 2.57
C ARG A 297 -3.78 -6.33 1.91
N MET A 298 -3.82 -5.20 1.20
CA MET A 298 -2.64 -4.73 0.48
C MET A 298 -1.53 -4.34 1.47
N THR A 299 -1.91 -3.70 2.57
CA THR A 299 -0.97 -3.25 3.60
C THR A 299 -0.26 -4.42 4.25
N TYR A 300 -0.99 -5.41 4.78
CA TYR A 300 -0.34 -6.53 5.47
C TYR A 300 0.49 -7.39 4.50
N MET A 301 0.03 -7.59 3.25
CA MET A 301 0.78 -8.39 2.28
C MET A 301 2.05 -7.72 1.78
N LEU A 302 2.17 -6.40 1.89
CA LEU A 302 3.36 -5.65 1.48
C LEU A 302 4.32 -5.35 2.63
N ALA A 303 3.84 -5.40 3.87
CA ALA A 303 4.63 -5.13 5.06
C ALA A 303 5.59 -6.27 5.42
N ASN A 304 6.63 -5.93 6.16
CA ASN A 304 7.36 -6.88 6.99
C ASN A 304 6.63 -7.02 8.33
N LEU A 305 5.82 -8.07 8.46
CA LEU A 305 4.94 -8.28 9.61
C LEU A 305 5.69 -8.56 10.92
N SER A 306 6.96 -9.01 10.87
CA SER A 306 7.80 -9.16 12.07
C SER A 306 7.94 -7.85 12.86
N LEU A 307 7.89 -6.70 12.17
CA LEU A 307 7.99 -5.39 12.81
C LEU A 307 6.73 -5.06 13.63
N SER A 308 5.58 -5.63 13.25
CA SER A 308 4.27 -5.45 13.89
C SER A 308 3.82 -6.69 14.66
N ASP A 309 4.78 -7.49 15.16
CA ASP A 309 4.57 -8.72 15.95
C ASP A 309 3.75 -9.82 15.23
N CYS A 310 3.86 -9.91 13.91
CA CYS A 310 3.19 -10.91 13.09
C CYS A 310 1.67 -10.94 13.37
N TYR A 311 1.10 -12.15 13.51
CA TYR A 311 -0.30 -12.40 13.82
C TYR A 311 -0.58 -12.59 15.32
N ARG A 312 0.41 -12.30 16.18
CA ARG A 312 0.31 -12.60 17.62
C ARG A 312 -0.85 -11.84 18.27
N LEU A 313 -1.57 -12.54 19.13
CA LEU A 313 -2.64 -11.97 19.96
C LEU A 313 -2.06 -11.11 21.08
N GLU A 314 -0.97 -11.58 21.70
CA GLU A 314 -0.25 -10.85 22.73
C GLU A 314 0.90 -10.04 22.13
N SER A 315 0.93 -8.75 22.45
CA SER A 315 1.96 -7.82 22.02
C SER A 315 2.11 -6.70 23.05
N ASN A 316 3.33 -6.20 23.21
CA ASN A 316 3.59 -4.98 24.00
C ASN A 316 3.25 -3.69 23.24
N LYS A 317 2.83 -3.80 21.98
CA LYS A 317 2.40 -2.69 21.12
C LYS A 317 0.89 -2.63 21.09
N THR A 318 0.33 -1.43 21.11
CA THR A 318 -1.11 -1.25 20.86
C THR A 318 -1.45 -1.63 19.42
N ARG A 319 -2.73 -1.83 19.13
CA ARG A 319 -3.19 -2.10 17.76
C ARG A 319 -2.82 -0.96 16.82
N GLU A 320 -3.01 0.28 17.25
CA GLU A 320 -2.69 1.48 16.48
C GLU A 320 -1.19 1.55 16.18
N GLN A 321 -0.34 1.23 17.16
CA GLN A 321 1.10 1.14 16.91
C GLN A 321 1.40 0.07 15.86
N ARG A 322 0.88 -1.15 16.00
CA ARG A 322 1.10 -2.23 15.01
C ARG A 322 0.63 -1.83 13.61
N ASP A 323 -0.51 -1.17 13.51
CA ASP A 323 -1.09 -0.70 12.26
C ASP A 323 -0.22 0.38 11.58
N GLU A 324 0.29 1.36 12.34
CA GLU A 324 1.22 2.37 11.81
C GLU A 324 2.55 1.75 11.34
N ILE A 325 3.09 0.81 12.12
CA ILE A 325 4.31 0.09 11.76
C ILE A 325 4.13 -0.68 10.45
N MET A 326 3.00 -1.39 10.33
CA MET A 326 2.67 -2.17 9.16
C MET A 326 2.53 -1.27 7.93
N LEU A 327 1.79 -0.16 8.04
CA LEU A 327 1.62 0.81 6.97
C LEU A 327 2.95 1.44 6.54
N ALA A 328 3.78 1.83 7.50
CA ALA A 328 5.11 2.38 7.22
C ALA A 328 5.99 1.38 6.47
N SER A 329 6.01 0.12 6.94
CA SER A 329 6.74 -0.96 6.28
C SER A 329 6.22 -1.23 4.87
N ALA A 330 4.91 -1.26 4.66
CA ALA A 330 4.31 -1.43 3.33
C ALA A 330 4.70 -0.31 2.36
N LYS A 331 4.60 0.97 2.78
CA LYS A 331 5.03 2.14 1.99
C LYS A 331 6.51 2.07 1.64
N TYR A 332 7.35 1.69 2.61
CA TYR A 332 8.80 1.54 2.43
C TYR A 332 9.12 0.43 1.44
N ASN A 333 8.55 -0.76 1.60
CA ASN A 333 8.76 -1.90 0.71
C ASN A 333 8.29 -1.58 -0.72
N LEU A 334 7.13 -0.95 -0.87
CA LEU A 334 6.60 -0.53 -2.17
C LEU A 334 7.51 0.45 -2.90
N ALA A 335 8.14 1.38 -2.17
CA ALA A 335 9.02 2.39 -2.75
C ALA A 335 10.44 1.86 -3.03
N LYS A 336 10.99 1.05 -2.11
CA LYS A 336 12.43 0.70 -2.06
C LYS A 336 12.75 -0.70 -2.56
N HIS A 337 11.89 -1.67 -2.29
CA HIS A 337 12.16 -3.09 -2.54
C HIS A 337 11.37 -3.64 -3.73
N ILE A 338 10.19 -3.08 -4.00
CA ILE A 338 9.39 -3.43 -5.17
C ILE A 338 9.88 -2.61 -6.36
N ARG A 339 10.48 -3.30 -7.34
CA ARG A 339 11.07 -2.68 -8.52
C ARG A 339 10.02 -2.01 -9.40
N PHE A 340 8.85 -2.62 -9.49
CA PHE A 340 7.74 -2.15 -10.28
C PHE A 340 6.42 -2.42 -9.57
N PHE A 341 5.55 -1.43 -9.49
CA PHE A 341 4.15 -1.67 -9.18
C PHE A 341 3.28 -0.88 -10.13
N GLY A 342 2.07 -1.37 -10.35
CA GLY A 342 1.06 -0.65 -11.11
C GLY A 342 -0.29 -0.65 -10.42
N LEU A 343 -1.20 0.12 -10.99
CA LEU A 343 -2.57 0.28 -10.51
C LEU A 343 -3.52 -0.37 -11.50
N THR A 344 -4.47 -1.17 -11.01
CA THR A 344 -5.48 -1.82 -11.86
C THR A 344 -6.23 -0.79 -12.72
N GLU A 345 -6.57 0.35 -12.14
CA GLU A 345 -7.34 1.44 -12.75
C GLU A 345 -6.55 2.17 -13.84
N TYR A 346 -5.24 1.98 -13.89
CA TYR A 346 -4.31 2.61 -14.82
C TYR A 346 -3.58 1.56 -15.64
N ILE A 347 -4.28 0.55 -16.17
CA ILE A 347 -3.63 -0.61 -16.80
C ILE A 347 -2.75 -0.26 -18.00
N LYS A 348 -3.13 0.73 -18.81
CA LYS A 348 -2.35 1.18 -19.98
C LYS A 348 -1.07 1.89 -19.53
N GLU A 349 -1.18 2.74 -18.52
CA GLU A 349 -0.06 3.44 -17.91
C GLU A 349 0.86 2.46 -17.16
N THR A 350 0.27 1.47 -16.49
CA THR A 350 0.95 0.35 -15.81
C THR A 350 1.77 -0.46 -16.82
N GLU A 351 1.20 -0.83 -17.98
CA GLU A 351 1.91 -1.50 -19.06
C GLU A 351 3.08 -0.65 -19.57
N ALA A 352 2.84 0.64 -19.86
CA ALA A 352 3.88 1.55 -20.33
C ALA A 352 5.01 1.72 -19.30
N LEU A 353 4.65 1.82 -18.01
CA LEU A 353 5.60 1.95 -16.91
C LEU A 353 6.45 0.69 -16.74
N PHE A 354 5.85 -0.49 -16.89
CA PHE A 354 6.56 -1.76 -16.87
C PHE A 354 7.62 -1.82 -17.98
N GLN A 355 7.24 -1.52 -19.23
CA GLN A 355 8.16 -1.57 -20.37
C GLN A 355 9.29 -0.52 -20.27
N LYS A 356 9.04 0.62 -19.60
CA LYS A 356 10.10 1.60 -19.29
C LYS A 356 11.00 1.16 -18.12
N THR A 357 10.44 0.47 -17.14
CA THR A 357 11.19 -0.04 -15.98
C THR A 357 12.12 -1.18 -16.39
N PHE A 358 11.62 -2.12 -17.20
CA PHE A 358 12.37 -3.27 -17.71
C PHE A 358 12.66 -3.10 -19.20
N GLN A 359 13.73 -2.37 -19.52
CA GLN A 359 14.15 -2.14 -20.89
C GLN A 359 14.37 -3.46 -21.64
N GLY A 360 13.72 -3.57 -22.80
CA GLY A 360 13.80 -4.76 -23.66
C GLY A 360 12.64 -5.74 -23.46
N LEU A 361 11.88 -5.62 -22.37
CA LEU A 361 10.64 -6.37 -22.20
C LEU A 361 9.47 -5.60 -22.81
N LYS A 362 8.81 -6.19 -23.81
CA LYS A 362 7.66 -5.61 -24.49
C LYS A 362 6.52 -6.61 -24.59
N PHE A 363 5.28 -6.13 -24.56
CA PHE A 363 4.12 -6.97 -24.82
C PHE A 363 3.79 -6.98 -26.32
N LYS A 364 3.45 -8.16 -26.85
CA LYS A 364 2.96 -8.37 -28.22
C LYS A 364 1.60 -7.72 -28.45
N ARG A 365 0.80 -7.61 -27.40
CA ARG A 365 -0.57 -7.06 -27.39
C ARG A 365 -0.74 -6.20 -26.15
N SER A 366 -1.42 -5.08 -26.30
CA SER A 366 -1.78 -4.23 -25.16
C SER A 366 -2.61 -4.99 -24.13
N ILE A 367 -2.40 -4.65 -22.87
CA ILE A 367 -3.12 -5.24 -21.76
C ILE A 367 -4.47 -4.56 -21.62
N GLU A 368 -5.53 -5.36 -21.70
CA GLU A 368 -6.89 -4.90 -21.51
C GLU A 368 -7.46 -5.51 -20.23
N ILE A 369 -8.24 -4.72 -19.50
CA ILE A 369 -9.08 -5.25 -18.42
C ILE A 369 -10.45 -5.49 -19.04
N LYS A 370 -10.85 -6.76 -19.12
CA LYS A 370 -12.22 -7.09 -19.52
C LYS A 370 -13.17 -6.69 -18.39
N ASP A 371 -14.29 -6.05 -18.69
CA ASP A 371 -15.26 -5.60 -17.69
C ASP A 371 -15.72 -6.73 -16.76
N ALA A 372 -15.91 -7.94 -17.30
CA ALA A 372 -16.23 -9.15 -16.54
C ALA A 372 -15.15 -9.59 -15.53
N GLN A 373 -13.87 -9.23 -15.74
CA GLN A 373 -12.74 -9.57 -14.85
C GLN A 373 -12.58 -8.61 -13.67
N THR A 374 -13.21 -7.43 -13.73
CA THR A 374 -13.18 -6.48 -12.61
C THR A 374 -14.01 -7.00 -11.42
N GLY A 375 -15.00 -7.86 -11.69
CA GLY A 375 -16.02 -8.25 -10.71
C GLY A 375 -16.77 -7.05 -10.12
N SER A 376 -16.56 -5.86 -10.66
CA SER A 376 -17.06 -4.57 -10.16
C SER A 376 -17.74 -3.83 -11.31
N GLY A 377 -18.35 -4.56 -12.25
CA GLY A 377 -19.29 -3.97 -13.19
C GLY A 377 -20.36 -3.28 -12.37
N TYR A 378 -20.21 -1.97 -12.22
CA TYR A 378 -21.08 -0.99 -11.57
C TYR A 378 -21.94 -1.57 -10.45
N VAL A 379 -21.31 -2.04 -9.38
CA VAL A 379 -22.08 -2.40 -8.19
C VAL A 379 -22.31 -1.16 -7.38
N MET A 380 -23.56 -0.72 -7.39
CA MET A 380 -24.06 0.37 -6.56
C MET A 380 -23.95 0.00 -5.07
N LEU A 381 -22.95 0.54 -4.39
CA LEU A 381 -22.87 0.49 -2.93
C LEU A 381 -23.66 1.66 -2.37
N SER A 382 -24.46 1.43 -1.32
CA SER A 382 -24.99 2.54 -0.53
C SER A 382 -23.84 3.24 0.21
N ASP A 383 -24.01 4.52 0.54
CA ASP A 383 -23.03 5.27 1.32
C ASP A 383 -22.70 4.56 2.64
N TYR A 384 -23.70 3.94 3.26
CA TYR A 384 -23.52 3.15 4.47
C TYR A 384 -22.53 1.97 4.26
N VAL A 385 -22.76 1.17 3.23
CA VAL A 385 -21.89 0.03 2.92
C VAL A 385 -20.49 0.49 2.51
N TRP A 386 -20.42 1.55 1.71
CA TRP A 386 -19.15 2.14 1.27
C TRP A 386 -18.31 2.62 2.46
N ASN A 387 -18.93 3.38 3.37
CA ASN A 387 -18.27 3.87 4.59
C ASN A 387 -17.81 2.71 5.48
N ARG A 388 -18.63 1.68 5.65
CA ARG A 388 -18.27 0.51 6.46
C ARG A 388 -17.10 -0.26 5.87
N ILE A 389 -17.04 -0.45 4.55
CA ILE A 389 -15.88 -1.07 3.90
C ILE A 389 -14.63 -0.19 4.09
N LEU A 390 -14.76 1.13 3.92
CA LEU A 390 -13.66 2.06 4.10
C LEU A 390 -13.11 2.03 5.52
N ASP A 391 -13.97 2.03 6.53
CA ASP A 391 -13.57 2.03 7.94
C ASP A 391 -12.81 0.75 8.33
N MET A 392 -13.14 -0.37 7.69
CA MET A 392 -12.41 -1.63 7.89
C MET A 392 -11.11 -1.73 7.06
N ASN A 393 -10.86 -0.78 6.15
CA ASN A 393 -9.73 -0.80 5.22
C ASN A 393 -8.90 0.51 5.24
N GLN A 394 -8.87 1.22 6.38
CA GLN A 394 -8.20 2.52 6.48
C GLN A 394 -6.69 2.48 6.16
N LEU A 395 -5.98 1.41 6.50
CA LEU A 395 -4.55 1.28 6.14
C LEU A 395 -4.38 1.12 4.64
N ASP A 396 -5.23 0.31 4.00
CA ASP A 396 -5.23 0.16 2.54
C ASP A 396 -5.57 1.48 1.84
N VAL A 397 -6.47 2.30 2.40
CA VAL A 397 -6.75 3.66 1.91
C VAL A 397 -5.51 4.54 1.96
N ARG A 398 -4.83 4.57 3.11
CA ARG A 398 -3.59 5.37 3.29
C ARG A 398 -2.46 4.86 2.41
N LEU A 399 -2.32 3.55 2.24
CA LEU A 399 -1.37 2.93 1.33
C LEU A 399 -1.70 3.28 -0.12
N TYR A 400 -2.98 3.21 -0.52
CA TYR A 400 -3.41 3.50 -1.88
C TYR A 400 -3.20 4.98 -2.24
N GLN A 401 -3.49 5.91 -1.33
CA GLN A 401 -3.18 7.34 -1.49
C GLN A 401 -1.68 7.56 -1.78
N TYR A 402 -0.82 6.91 -0.99
CA TYR A 402 0.64 6.95 -1.19
C TYR A 402 1.06 6.32 -2.52
N ALA A 403 0.56 5.11 -2.81
CA ALA A 403 0.90 4.36 -4.01
C ALA A 403 0.45 5.08 -5.29
N LYS A 404 -0.75 5.66 -5.29
CA LYS A 404 -1.31 6.39 -6.42
C LYS A 404 -0.52 7.66 -6.70
N ASP A 405 -0.18 8.45 -5.68
CA ASP A 405 0.62 9.65 -5.90
C ASP A 405 2.02 9.30 -6.43
N LEU A 406 2.71 8.34 -5.80
CA LEU A 406 4.02 7.86 -6.26
C LEU A 406 3.98 7.32 -7.69
N PHE A 407 2.96 6.52 -8.02
CA PHE A 407 2.76 5.99 -9.37
C PHE A 407 2.58 7.12 -10.38
N LEU A 408 1.73 8.11 -10.08
CA LEU A 408 1.49 9.22 -11.00
C LEU A 408 2.74 10.08 -11.19
N GLN A 409 3.55 10.29 -10.14
CA GLN A 409 4.84 10.98 -10.27
C GLN A 409 5.84 10.17 -11.09
N ARG A 410 5.89 8.83 -10.93
CA ARG A 410 6.72 7.94 -11.77
C ARG A 410 6.34 8.00 -13.24
N ILE A 411 5.03 7.99 -13.54
CA ILE A 411 4.50 8.13 -14.90
C ILE A 411 4.95 9.44 -15.55
N GLU A 412 4.85 10.54 -14.82
CA GLU A 412 5.28 11.87 -15.27
C GLU A 412 6.79 11.92 -15.48
N ALA A 413 7.59 11.48 -14.51
CA ALA A 413 9.05 11.42 -14.60
C ALA A 413 9.54 10.53 -15.74
N ALA A 414 8.77 9.50 -16.10
CA ALA A 414 9.06 8.62 -17.22
C ALA A 414 8.64 9.20 -18.57
N GLY A 415 7.98 10.36 -18.62
CA GLY A 415 7.44 10.95 -19.84
C GLY A 415 6.37 10.08 -20.51
N ILE A 416 5.62 9.29 -19.72
CA ILE A 416 4.53 8.47 -20.23
C ILE A 416 3.30 9.36 -20.37
N ARG A 417 2.78 9.48 -21.60
CA ARG A 417 1.57 10.27 -21.88
C ARG A 417 0.39 9.63 -21.17
N ARG A 418 -0.38 10.47 -20.46
CA ARG A 418 -1.67 10.11 -19.89
C ARG A 418 -2.77 10.89 -20.61
N PRO A 419 -3.87 10.25 -21.03
CA PRO A 419 -5.07 10.99 -21.36
C PRO A 419 -5.56 11.70 -20.09
N ARG A 420 -5.88 12.99 -20.18
CA ARG A 420 -6.50 13.73 -19.07
C ARG A 420 -7.86 13.11 -18.78
N ARG A 421 -7.97 12.22 -17.79
CA ARG A 421 -9.29 11.65 -17.46
C ARG A 421 -10.11 12.74 -16.76
N GLN A 422 -11.39 12.88 -17.11
CA GLN A 422 -12.38 13.65 -16.33
C GLN A 422 -12.48 13.18 -14.86
N TYR A 423 -11.85 12.05 -14.53
CA TYR A 423 -11.89 11.33 -13.27
C TYR A 423 -10.54 11.31 -12.53
N GLU A 424 -9.51 12.06 -12.94
CA GLU A 424 -8.21 12.02 -12.23
C GLU A 424 -8.27 12.60 -10.81
N ALA A 425 -9.23 13.48 -10.53
CA ALA A 425 -9.58 13.86 -9.17
C ALA A 425 -10.38 12.74 -8.47
N LYS A 426 -11.26 12.05 -9.20
CA LYS A 426 -12.21 11.09 -8.65
C LYS A 426 -11.58 9.71 -8.41
N LEU A 427 -11.20 9.42 -7.17
CA LEU A 427 -10.97 8.07 -6.63
C LEU A 427 -12.18 7.13 -6.83
N VAL A 428 -13.41 7.66 -6.81
CA VAL A 428 -14.69 6.97 -7.10
C VAL A 428 -15.59 7.91 -7.92
N SER A 429 -16.32 7.44 -8.95
CA SER A 429 -17.06 8.33 -9.87
C SER A 429 -18.23 9.08 -9.19
N GLU A 430 -18.56 10.28 -9.71
CA GLU A 430 -19.78 11.05 -9.35
C GLU A 430 -21.10 10.34 -9.77
N THR A 431 -20.99 9.22 -10.50
CA THR A 431 -22.13 8.45 -11.03
C THR A 431 -22.37 7.14 -10.27
N PHE A 432 -21.81 6.99 -9.07
CA PHE A 432 -22.37 6.07 -8.09
C PHE A 432 -23.69 6.65 -7.55
N THR A 433 -24.73 6.65 -8.39
CA THR A 433 -26.14 6.91 -8.01
C THR A 433 -26.91 5.59 -7.98
N TYR A 434 -27.40 5.19 -6.81
CA TYR A 434 -28.17 3.97 -6.62
C TYR A 434 -29.55 4.10 -7.28
N THR A 435 -29.99 3.05 -7.98
CA THR A 435 -31.40 2.78 -8.19
C THR A 435 -31.84 1.79 -7.11
N ILE A 436 -32.76 2.23 -6.24
CA ILE A 436 -33.53 1.32 -5.39
C ILE A 436 -34.54 0.66 -6.32
N GLU A 437 -34.34 -0.62 -6.65
CA GLU A 437 -35.49 -1.44 -7.03
C GLU A 437 -36.30 -1.63 -5.75
N ASN A 438 -37.45 -0.96 -5.70
CA ASN A 438 -38.45 -1.21 -4.65
C ASN A 438 -38.83 -2.68 -4.73
N ALA A 439 -38.72 -3.39 -3.62
CA ALA A 439 -39.55 -4.57 -3.40
C ALA A 439 -41.01 -4.14 -3.23
#